data_AF-A0A4Q3ALA3-F1
#
_entry.id   AF-A0A4Q3ALA3-F1
#
_cell.length_a   1.000
_cell.length_b   1.000
_cell.length_c   1.000
_cell.angle_alpha   90.00
_cell.angle_beta   90.00
_cell.angle_gamma   90.00
#
_symmetry.space_group_name_H-M   'P 1'
#
loop_
_entity.id
_entity.type
_entity.pdbx_description
1 polymer ?
#
loop_
_entity_poly.entity_id
_entity_poly.type
_entity_poly.pdbx_seq_one_letter_code
_entity_poly.pdbx_strand_id
1 'polypeptide(L)'
;MKFTALLLATSVLAAPVLAQTSDHTERDRSSRNPVHGETTDEVVISAPGLERLDLLAGTSVITGDELVRDIRGQIGESLTQVPGVSATSFSPGASRPVLRGFQGERVRVLTDGLGTLDVSNTSTDHAVSIEPLTAERIEVLRGPAVLLFGSQAIGGAVNVLDRRIPRAVPENGFHVDAIGAYGSAADERGGGAAVDFAITPQIVAHIDGSYRKSDDLRVGGYVLSDPLRAEQLEIAAEEADEGHLDEAAEALENANRRGLLPNSGTRTYTLGGGLALINDGGSLGFSAGYM
;
A
#
# COMPACT_ATOMS: atom_id res chain seq x y z
N MET A 1 -3.51 45.22 24.33
CA MET A 1 -2.68 44.15 24.92
C MET A 1 -1.54 43.87 23.95
N LYS A 2 -0.29 44.08 24.37
CA LYS A 2 0.90 43.98 23.53
C LYS A 2 1.46 42.56 23.64
N PHE A 3 1.52 41.81 22.53
CA PHE A 3 2.26 40.55 22.43
C PHE A 3 3.59 40.81 21.75
N THR A 4 4.66 40.72 22.52
CA THR A 4 6.06 40.73 22.07
C THR A 4 6.41 39.35 21.52
N ALA A 5 6.65 39.27 20.21
CA ALA A 5 7.18 38.08 19.54
C ALA A 5 8.72 38.11 19.57
N LEU A 6 9.34 37.07 20.12
CA LEU A 6 10.77 36.86 20.14
C LEU A 6 11.14 35.87 19.02
N LEU A 7 11.72 36.37 17.94
CA LEU A 7 12.26 35.59 16.82
C LEU A 7 13.68 35.14 17.17
N LEU A 8 13.90 33.83 17.33
CA LEU A 8 15.22 33.24 17.48
C LEU A 8 15.72 32.79 16.10
N ALA A 9 16.68 33.51 15.54
CA ALA A 9 17.34 33.20 14.28
C ALA A 9 18.55 32.29 14.54
N THR A 10 18.51 31.05 14.05
CA THR A 10 19.65 30.12 14.05
C THR A 10 20.40 30.22 12.72
N SER A 11 21.63 30.74 12.78
CA SER A 11 22.57 30.85 11.69
C SER A 11 23.33 29.53 11.46
N VAL A 12 23.21 28.94 10.27
CA VAL A 12 24.06 27.82 9.82
C VAL A 12 25.28 28.39 9.10
N LEU A 13 26.48 28.15 9.64
CA LEU A 13 27.75 28.43 8.96
C LEU A 13 28.00 27.35 7.89
N ALA A 14 28.07 27.75 6.62
CA ALA A 14 28.57 26.91 5.54
C ALA A 14 30.09 27.13 5.36
N ALA A 15 30.87 26.05 5.42
CA ALA A 15 32.28 26.05 5.07
C ALA A 15 32.46 25.76 3.55
N PRO A 16 33.48 26.31 2.88
CA PRO A 16 33.68 26.14 1.45
C PRO A 16 34.35 24.80 1.16
N VAL A 17 33.80 24.03 0.21
CA VAL A 17 34.45 22.86 -0.36
C VAL A 17 35.39 23.32 -1.47
N LEU A 18 36.69 23.01 -1.32
CA LEU A 18 37.71 23.12 -2.36
C LEU A 18 37.43 22.05 -3.43
N ALA A 19 37.15 22.47 -4.65
CA ALA A 19 37.09 21.61 -5.82
C ALA A 19 38.51 21.13 -6.20
N GLN A 20 38.76 19.82 -6.16
CA GLN A 20 39.89 19.21 -6.83
C GLN A 20 39.43 18.73 -8.20
N THR A 21 40.07 19.24 -9.25
CA THR A 21 39.99 18.68 -10.60
C THR A 21 40.88 17.43 -10.64
N SER A 22 40.38 16.34 -11.20
CA SER A 22 41.17 15.15 -11.50
C SER A 22 40.97 14.78 -12.97
N ASP A 23 42.10 14.72 -13.68
CA ASP A 23 42.22 14.21 -15.05
C ASP A 23 41.69 12.77 -15.13
N HIS A 24 40.81 12.50 -16.09
CA HIS A 24 40.44 11.14 -16.47
C HIS A 24 41.37 10.61 -17.56
N THR A 25 42.37 9.84 -17.13
CA THR A 25 43.04 8.83 -17.95
C THR A 25 42.35 7.49 -17.72
N GLU A 26 41.83 6.88 -18.79
CA GLU A 26 41.31 5.52 -18.81
C GLU A 26 42.34 4.51 -18.29
N ARG A 27 41.95 3.72 -17.27
CA ARG A 27 42.42 2.35 -17.06
C ARG A 27 41.57 1.62 -16.01
N ASP A 28 40.75 0.72 -16.52
CA ASP A 28 40.43 -0.61 -16.00
C ASP A 28 40.63 -0.86 -14.49
N ARG A 29 39.53 -0.77 -13.72
CA ARG A 29 39.34 -1.50 -12.45
C ARG A 29 37.86 -1.83 -12.23
N SER A 30 37.60 -3.14 -12.22
CA SER A 30 36.48 -3.79 -11.54
C SER A 30 36.13 -3.09 -10.21
N SER A 31 35.02 -2.36 -10.21
CA SER A 31 34.38 -1.80 -9.02
C SER A 31 33.18 -2.69 -8.68
N ARG A 32 33.41 -3.64 -7.76
CA ARG A 32 32.35 -4.39 -7.08
C ARG A 32 31.53 -3.41 -6.25
N ASN A 33 30.25 -3.29 -6.59
CA ASN A 33 29.25 -2.57 -5.81
C ASN A 33 28.65 -3.54 -4.77
N PRO A 34 28.75 -3.31 -3.45
CA PRO A 34 28.38 -4.33 -2.46
C PRO A 34 26.89 -4.35 -2.07
N VAL A 35 26.00 -3.64 -2.79
CA VAL A 35 24.59 -3.49 -2.37
C VAL A 35 23.62 -4.42 -3.12
N HIS A 36 24.07 -5.20 -4.10
CA HIS A 36 23.24 -6.21 -4.76
C HIS A 36 23.96 -7.56 -4.68
N GLY A 37 23.52 -8.41 -3.75
CA GLY A 37 23.96 -9.80 -3.67
C GLY A 37 23.41 -10.56 -4.88
N GLU A 38 24.24 -10.78 -5.89
CA GLU A 38 24.00 -11.86 -6.85
C GLU A 38 24.37 -13.18 -6.17
N THR A 39 23.36 -13.91 -5.69
CA THR A 39 23.45 -15.36 -5.64
C THR A 39 23.36 -15.89 -7.07
N THR A 40 24.50 -16.33 -7.58
CA THR A 40 24.60 -17.08 -8.84
C THR A 40 23.92 -18.44 -8.68
N ASP A 41 22.65 -18.53 -9.06
CA ASP A 41 22.09 -19.78 -9.59
C ASP A 41 22.21 -19.71 -11.12
N GLU A 42 23.27 -20.33 -11.64
CA GLU A 42 23.49 -20.44 -13.08
C GLU A 42 22.42 -21.33 -13.71
N VAL A 43 21.39 -20.71 -14.28
CA VAL A 43 20.45 -21.38 -15.19
C VAL A 43 20.94 -21.17 -16.62
N VAL A 44 21.65 -22.15 -17.17
CA VAL A 44 22.10 -22.13 -18.57
C VAL A 44 20.89 -22.29 -19.50
N ILE A 45 20.52 -21.22 -20.22
CA ILE A 45 19.50 -21.27 -21.28
C ILE A 45 20.09 -20.81 -22.60
N SER A 46 19.98 -21.69 -23.59
CA SER A 46 20.30 -21.46 -25.01
C SER A 46 19.25 -20.56 -25.68
N ALA A 47 19.13 -19.31 -25.25
CA ALA A 47 18.34 -18.30 -25.96
C ALA A 47 19.06 -16.95 -25.83
N PRO A 48 19.53 -16.36 -26.94
CA PRO A 48 20.28 -15.11 -26.88
C PRO A 48 19.35 -13.96 -26.49
N GLY A 49 19.62 -13.32 -25.34
CA GLY A 49 19.19 -11.94 -25.08
C GLY A 49 18.22 -11.66 -23.94
N LEU A 50 17.95 -12.57 -23.00
CA LEU A 50 17.11 -12.25 -21.84
C LEU A 50 17.80 -12.64 -20.52
N GLU A 51 18.38 -11.63 -19.87
CA GLU A 51 19.01 -11.74 -18.54
C GLU A 51 18.01 -11.62 -17.38
N ARG A 52 16.71 -11.37 -17.66
CA ARG A 52 15.69 -11.14 -16.61
C ARG A 52 14.37 -11.82 -16.97
N LEU A 53 13.93 -12.76 -16.12
CA LEU A 53 12.69 -13.53 -16.28
C LEU A 53 11.42 -12.71 -16.01
N ASP A 54 11.54 -11.54 -15.38
CA ASP A 54 10.42 -10.64 -15.06
C ASP A 54 9.61 -10.23 -16.30
N LEU A 55 10.29 -10.08 -17.45
CA LEU A 55 9.67 -9.72 -18.73
C LEU A 55 8.80 -10.84 -19.32
N LEU A 56 9.06 -12.09 -18.95
CA LEU A 56 8.28 -13.26 -19.36
C LEU A 56 7.19 -13.63 -18.35
N ALA A 57 7.28 -13.13 -17.11
CA ALA A 57 6.44 -13.51 -15.98
C ALA A 57 5.18 -12.63 -15.81
N GLY A 58 5.00 -11.56 -16.59
CA GLY A 58 3.85 -10.67 -16.47
C GLY A 58 3.80 -9.90 -15.13
N THR A 59 4.94 -9.72 -14.48
CA THR A 59 5.03 -9.09 -13.16
C THR A 59 5.15 -7.58 -13.27
N SER A 60 4.36 -6.85 -12.48
CA SER A 60 4.62 -5.43 -12.19
C SER A 60 5.05 -5.30 -10.73
N VAL A 61 6.03 -4.45 -10.47
CA VAL A 61 6.58 -4.23 -9.13
C VAL A 61 6.45 -2.75 -8.81
N ILE A 62 5.84 -2.45 -7.66
CA ILE A 62 5.65 -1.10 -7.14
C ILE A 62 6.48 -0.98 -5.85
N THR A 63 7.44 -0.06 -5.80
CA THR A 63 8.34 0.12 -4.65
C THR A 63 8.89 1.54 -4.59
N GLY A 64 9.56 1.89 -3.49
CA GLY A 64 10.21 3.19 -3.29
C GLY A 64 9.27 4.37 -3.53
N ASP A 65 9.73 5.37 -4.28
CA ASP A 65 8.98 6.60 -4.55
C ASP A 65 7.69 6.38 -5.34
N GLU A 66 7.57 5.30 -6.12
CA GLU A 66 6.32 4.94 -6.79
C GLU A 66 5.27 4.50 -5.77
N LEU A 67 5.65 3.58 -4.88
CA LEU A 67 4.80 3.11 -3.81
C LEU A 67 4.36 4.27 -2.89
N VAL A 68 5.30 5.11 -2.46
CA VAL A 68 5.02 6.25 -1.58
C VAL A 68 4.01 7.23 -2.20
N ARG A 69 4.07 7.45 -3.52
CA ARG A 69 3.13 8.35 -4.22
C ARG A 69 1.73 7.76 -4.35
N ASP A 70 1.65 6.46 -4.57
CA ASP A 70 0.39 5.78 -4.92
C ASP A 70 -0.30 5.08 -3.75
N ILE A 71 0.33 5.01 -2.56
CA ILE A 71 -0.30 4.50 -1.33
C ILE A 71 -1.64 5.21 -1.07
N ARG A 72 -2.68 4.40 -0.87
CA ARG A 72 -4.02 4.78 -0.43
C ARG A 72 -4.43 3.97 0.81
N GLY A 73 -5.65 4.19 1.30
CA GLY A 73 -6.18 3.52 2.48
C GLY A 73 -6.34 2.01 2.32
N GLN A 74 -6.48 1.53 1.09
CA GLN A 74 -6.61 0.10 0.76
C GLN A 74 -5.74 -0.31 -0.41
N ILE A 75 -5.38 -1.59 -0.45
CA ILE A 75 -4.48 -2.13 -1.48
C ILE A 75 -5.10 -2.07 -2.89
N GLY A 76 -6.42 -2.26 -3.03
CA GLY A 76 -7.09 -2.14 -4.31
C GLY A 76 -6.94 -0.76 -4.94
N GLU A 77 -7.19 0.29 -4.15
CA GLU A 77 -7.05 1.69 -4.55
C GLU A 77 -5.60 2.05 -4.89
N SER A 78 -4.65 1.56 -4.08
CA SER A 78 -3.22 1.84 -4.24
C SER A 78 -2.64 1.32 -5.57
N LEU A 79 -3.31 0.34 -6.19
CA LEU A 79 -2.84 -0.31 -7.42
C LEU A 79 -3.57 0.17 -8.69
N THR A 80 -4.48 1.14 -8.58
CA THR A 80 -5.27 1.62 -9.73
C THR A 80 -4.44 2.29 -10.83
N GLN A 81 -3.21 2.72 -10.53
CA GLN A 81 -2.27 3.25 -11.53
C GLN A 81 -1.54 2.15 -12.32
N VAL A 82 -1.62 0.89 -11.86
CA VAL A 82 -0.98 -0.24 -12.53
C VAL A 82 -1.81 -0.66 -13.74
N PRO A 83 -1.23 -0.74 -14.95
CA PRO A 83 -1.98 -1.11 -16.14
C PRO A 83 -2.68 -2.47 -16.05
N GLY A 84 -3.99 -2.47 -16.33
CA GLY A 84 -4.83 -3.66 -16.26
C GLY A 84 -5.28 -4.04 -14.85
N VAL A 85 -5.05 -3.16 -13.87
CA VAL A 85 -5.57 -3.26 -12.51
C VAL A 85 -6.64 -2.20 -12.32
N SER A 86 -7.79 -2.61 -11.80
CA SER A 86 -8.79 -1.72 -11.23
C SER A 86 -9.05 -2.13 -9.79
N ALA A 87 -10.00 -1.49 -9.12
CA ALA A 87 -10.33 -1.78 -7.74
C ALA A 87 -11.83 -2.09 -7.61
N THR A 88 -12.19 -2.95 -6.66
CA THR A 88 -13.60 -3.11 -6.28
C THR A 88 -14.06 -1.82 -5.60
N SER A 89 -15.31 -1.45 -5.85
CA SER A 89 -15.96 -0.30 -5.20
C SER A 89 -17.01 -0.78 -4.22
N PHE A 90 -16.93 -0.35 -2.96
CA PHE A 90 -18.00 -0.49 -1.97
C PHE A 90 -18.13 0.80 -1.15
N SER A 91 -17.22 1.00 -0.21
CA SER A 91 -17.06 2.22 0.60
C SER A 91 -15.56 2.51 0.72
N PRO A 92 -15.13 3.76 0.91
CA PRO A 92 -13.76 4.05 1.33
C PRO A 92 -13.35 3.13 2.49
N GLY A 93 -12.16 2.54 2.42
CA GLY A 93 -11.69 1.57 3.41
C GLY A 93 -12.03 0.11 3.13
N ALA A 94 -12.80 -0.21 2.08
CA ALA A 94 -13.00 -1.58 1.60
C ALA A 94 -12.75 -1.66 0.10
N SER A 95 -11.54 -2.11 -0.30
CA SER A 95 -11.17 -2.21 -1.70
C SER A 95 -10.16 -3.31 -1.99
N ARG A 96 -10.49 -4.15 -2.97
CA ARG A 96 -9.65 -5.23 -3.49
C ARG A 96 -9.18 -4.94 -4.92
N PRO A 97 -7.99 -5.42 -5.30
CA PRO A 97 -7.54 -5.34 -6.68
C PRO A 97 -8.38 -6.25 -7.58
N VAL A 98 -8.73 -5.73 -8.74
CA VAL A 98 -9.40 -6.43 -9.83
C VAL A 98 -8.41 -6.52 -10.97
N LEU A 99 -8.07 -7.75 -11.37
CA LEU A 99 -7.03 -8.01 -12.38
C LEU A 99 -7.70 -8.52 -13.65
N ARG A 100 -7.62 -7.73 -14.75
CA ARG A 100 -8.25 -8.08 -16.04
C ARG A 100 -9.75 -8.42 -15.92
N GLY A 101 -10.47 -7.74 -15.04
CA GLY A 101 -11.89 -7.99 -14.77
C GLY A 101 -12.18 -9.15 -13.81
N PHE A 102 -11.17 -9.89 -13.34
CA PHE A 102 -11.34 -10.90 -12.30
C PHE A 102 -11.27 -10.28 -10.90
N GLN A 103 -12.12 -10.75 -9.99
CA GLN A 103 -12.21 -10.34 -8.59
C GLN A 103 -12.61 -11.50 -7.68
N GLY A 104 -12.66 -11.25 -6.36
CA GLY A 104 -13.02 -12.25 -5.34
C GLY A 104 -11.98 -13.39 -5.28
N GLU A 105 -12.45 -14.64 -5.17
CA GLU A 105 -11.62 -15.85 -5.13
C GLU A 105 -10.73 -16.09 -6.36
N ARG A 106 -10.91 -15.32 -7.44
CA ARG A 106 -10.13 -15.46 -8.67
C ARG A 106 -8.84 -14.64 -8.65
N VAL A 107 -8.69 -13.72 -7.70
CA VAL A 107 -7.51 -12.90 -7.49
C VAL A 107 -7.01 -13.11 -6.07
N ARG A 108 -5.79 -13.63 -5.93
CA ARG A 108 -5.15 -13.74 -4.62
C ARG A 108 -4.61 -12.39 -4.18
N VAL A 109 -4.80 -12.09 -2.91
CA VAL A 109 -4.08 -11.03 -2.23
C VAL A 109 -3.29 -11.69 -1.11
N LEU A 110 -2.01 -11.35 -1.02
CA LEU A 110 -1.02 -12.03 -0.20
C LEU A 110 -0.19 -11.01 0.56
N THR A 111 0.27 -11.41 1.74
CA THR A 111 1.30 -10.75 2.52
C THR A 111 2.47 -11.73 2.63
N ASP A 112 3.64 -11.36 2.13
CA ASP A 112 4.85 -12.21 2.11
C ASP A 112 4.59 -13.64 1.58
N GLY A 113 3.77 -13.74 0.53
CA GLY A 113 3.40 -15.00 -0.10
C GLY A 113 2.33 -15.82 0.63
N LEU A 114 1.88 -15.38 1.82
CA LEU A 114 0.78 -15.98 2.57
C LEU A 114 -0.53 -15.28 2.27
N GLY A 115 -1.63 -16.02 2.19
CA GLY A 115 -2.96 -15.42 2.05
C GLY A 115 -3.29 -14.53 3.25
N THR A 116 -4.04 -13.44 3.02
CA THR A 116 -4.40 -12.47 4.06
C THR A 116 -5.34 -13.00 5.14
N LEU A 117 -5.90 -14.21 4.97
CA LEU A 117 -6.83 -14.88 5.91
C LEU A 117 -8.05 -14.03 6.31
N ASP A 118 -8.38 -13.02 5.51
CA ASP A 118 -9.58 -12.19 5.65
C ASP A 118 -10.76 -12.77 4.87
N VAL A 119 -11.92 -12.11 4.99
CA VAL A 119 -13.17 -12.48 4.29
C VAL A 119 -13.49 -11.57 3.11
N SER A 120 -12.55 -10.71 2.70
CA SER A 120 -12.79 -9.75 1.61
C SER A 120 -12.89 -10.41 0.24
N ASN A 121 -12.40 -11.65 0.08
CA ASN A 121 -12.65 -12.46 -1.10
C ASN A 121 -14.11 -12.91 -1.25
N THR A 122 -14.86 -12.98 -0.13
CA THR A 122 -16.26 -13.43 -0.07
C THR A 122 -17.22 -12.28 -0.38
N SER A 123 -16.93 -11.09 0.12
CA SER A 123 -17.73 -9.89 -0.11
C SER A 123 -16.86 -8.63 -0.14
N THR A 124 -17.21 -7.69 -1.02
CA THR A 124 -16.47 -6.44 -1.26
C THR A 124 -16.65 -5.39 -0.16
N ASP A 125 -17.55 -5.64 0.78
CA ASP A 125 -17.79 -4.79 1.97
C ASP A 125 -16.74 -4.97 3.07
N HIS A 126 -15.92 -6.02 2.99
CA HIS A 126 -14.83 -6.26 3.91
C HIS A 126 -13.51 -5.70 3.36
N ALA A 127 -12.76 -5.06 4.26
CA ALA A 127 -11.41 -4.60 4.00
C ALA A 127 -10.44 -5.77 3.75
N VAL A 128 -9.46 -5.57 2.87
CA VAL A 128 -8.28 -6.44 2.84
C VAL A 128 -7.46 -6.19 4.09
N SER A 129 -7.03 -7.25 4.78
CA SER A 129 -6.20 -7.14 5.99
C SER A 129 -4.72 -6.85 5.67
N ILE A 130 -4.48 -5.78 4.90
CA ILE A 130 -3.16 -5.27 4.55
C ILE A 130 -3.18 -3.76 4.68
N GLU A 131 -2.18 -3.21 5.37
CA GLU A 131 -1.96 -1.77 5.46
C GLU A 131 -0.81 -1.37 4.53
N PRO A 132 -1.08 -0.63 3.44
CA PRO A 132 -0.06 -0.23 2.49
C PRO A 132 1.05 0.66 3.08
N LEU A 133 0.81 1.37 4.18
CA LEU A 133 1.81 2.23 4.83
C LEU A 133 3.02 1.46 5.38
N THR A 134 2.87 0.16 5.66
CA THR A 134 3.96 -0.70 6.15
C THR A 134 4.56 -1.58 5.04
N ALA A 135 4.12 -1.40 3.80
CA ALA A 135 4.62 -2.17 2.66
C ALA A 135 5.98 -1.63 2.18
N GLU A 136 6.91 -2.53 1.88
CA GLU A 136 8.17 -2.21 1.21
C GLU A 136 8.02 -2.27 -0.32
N ARG A 137 7.24 -3.26 -0.77
CA ARG A 137 7.06 -3.57 -2.18
C ARG A 137 5.74 -4.26 -2.40
N ILE A 138 5.08 -3.96 -3.52
CA ILE A 138 3.91 -4.69 -3.99
C ILE A 138 4.22 -5.31 -5.35
N GLU A 139 3.91 -6.58 -5.51
CA GLU A 139 4.09 -7.34 -6.73
C GLU A 139 2.73 -7.74 -7.30
N VAL A 140 2.45 -7.35 -8.54
CA VAL A 140 1.27 -7.75 -9.28
C VAL A 140 1.66 -8.79 -10.31
N LEU A 141 1.31 -10.04 -10.00
CA LEU A 141 1.67 -11.23 -10.76
C LEU A 141 0.56 -11.63 -11.71
N ARG A 142 0.92 -11.90 -12.97
CA ARG A 142 -0.02 -12.25 -14.03
C ARG A 142 0.54 -13.39 -14.85
N GLY A 143 -0.24 -14.45 -15.07
CA GLY A 143 0.18 -15.57 -15.91
C GLY A 143 0.93 -16.65 -15.11
N PRO A 144 1.93 -17.35 -15.69
CA PRO A 144 2.48 -18.58 -15.10
C PRO A 144 3.11 -18.43 -13.70
N ALA A 145 3.67 -17.27 -13.36
CA ALA A 145 4.27 -17.01 -12.05
C ALA A 145 3.26 -17.17 -10.90
N VAL A 146 1.98 -17.03 -11.20
CA VAL A 146 0.89 -17.13 -10.24
C VAL A 146 0.68 -18.57 -9.74
N LEU A 147 1.18 -19.58 -10.47
CA LEU A 147 1.08 -20.99 -10.07
C LEU A 147 1.77 -21.30 -8.74
N LEU A 148 2.74 -20.48 -8.32
CA LEU A 148 3.39 -20.57 -7.01
C LEU A 148 2.41 -20.36 -5.84
N PHE A 149 1.28 -19.67 -6.08
CA PHE A 149 0.31 -19.30 -5.05
C PHE A 149 -1.00 -20.11 -5.13
N GLY A 150 -1.00 -21.17 -5.94
CA GLY A 150 -2.08 -22.16 -6.02
C GLY A 150 -3.21 -21.82 -7.00
N SER A 151 -4.28 -22.61 -6.93
CA SER A 151 -5.35 -22.65 -7.94
C SER A 151 -6.32 -21.46 -7.92
N GLN A 152 -6.41 -20.73 -6.80
CA GLN A 152 -7.37 -19.62 -6.59
C GLN A 152 -6.83 -18.27 -7.07
N ALA A 153 -6.12 -18.27 -8.20
CA ALA A 153 -5.40 -17.11 -8.68
C ALA A 153 -5.46 -17.00 -10.22
N ILE A 154 -6.52 -17.52 -10.82
CA ILE A 154 -6.71 -17.52 -12.29
C ILE A 154 -6.66 -16.12 -12.91
N GLY A 155 -7.11 -15.10 -12.18
CA GLY A 155 -7.02 -13.69 -12.58
C GLY A 155 -5.66 -13.05 -12.28
N GLY A 156 -4.89 -13.63 -11.37
CA GLY A 156 -3.58 -13.17 -10.93
C GLY A 156 -3.42 -13.20 -9.40
N ALA A 157 -2.28 -12.69 -8.94
CA ALA A 157 -2.00 -12.51 -7.53
C ALA A 157 -1.38 -11.13 -7.28
N VAL A 158 -1.71 -10.54 -6.14
CA VAL A 158 -1.07 -9.34 -5.59
C VAL A 158 -0.36 -9.76 -4.31
N ASN A 159 0.96 -9.63 -4.29
CA ASN A 159 1.78 -9.95 -3.13
C ASN A 159 2.37 -8.67 -2.55
N VAL A 160 2.02 -8.36 -1.30
CA VAL A 160 2.56 -7.23 -0.56
C VAL A 160 3.65 -7.74 0.34
N LEU A 161 4.86 -7.24 0.14
CA LEU A 161 6.00 -7.58 0.97
C LEU A 161 6.20 -6.50 2.01
N ASP A 162 6.30 -6.93 3.27
CA ASP A 162 6.67 -6.07 4.38
C ASP A 162 8.12 -6.35 4.83
N ARG A 163 8.57 -5.59 5.82
CA ARG A 163 9.92 -5.70 6.39
C ARG A 163 9.95 -6.40 7.75
N ARG A 164 8.84 -7.00 8.19
CA ARG A 164 8.72 -7.64 9.51
C ARG A 164 9.61 -8.85 9.68
N ILE A 165 10.02 -9.48 8.58
CA ILE A 165 11.14 -10.43 8.56
C ILE A 165 12.30 -9.75 7.80
N PRO A 166 13.27 -9.14 8.50
CA PRO A 166 14.40 -8.49 7.87
C PRO A 166 15.20 -9.43 6.97
N ARG A 167 15.59 -8.94 5.79
CA ARG A 167 16.32 -9.72 4.77
C ARG A 167 17.79 -9.33 4.65
N ALA A 168 18.19 -8.22 5.30
CA ALA A 168 19.56 -7.75 5.36
C ALA A 168 19.88 -7.14 6.73
N VAL A 169 21.15 -7.18 7.12
CA VAL A 169 21.65 -6.48 8.31
C VAL A 169 21.88 -5.01 7.94
N PRO A 170 21.30 -4.04 8.66
CA PRO A 170 21.52 -2.62 8.38
C PRO A 170 22.99 -2.23 8.51
N GLU A 171 23.53 -1.50 7.53
CA GLU A 171 24.97 -1.13 7.48
C GLU A 171 25.43 -0.37 8.73
N ASN A 172 24.59 0.53 9.25
CA ASN A 172 24.87 1.34 10.44
C ASN A 172 24.34 0.71 11.74
N GLY A 173 23.96 -0.57 11.71
CA GLY A 173 23.33 -1.28 12.82
C GLY A 173 21.86 -0.93 13.05
N PHE A 174 21.31 0.07 12.35
CA PHE A 174 19.88 0.37 12.35
C PHE A 174 19.43 0.97 11.01
N HIS A 175 18.14 0.85 10.72
CA HIS A 175 17.46 1.49 9.58
C HIS A 175 16.08 1.98 10.04
N VAL A 176 15.67 3.17 9.62
CA VAL A 176 14.41 3.79 10.05
C VAL A 176 13.67 4.31 8.83
N ASP A 177 12.41 3.91 8.73
CA ASP A 177 11.46 4.37 7.73
C ASP A 177 10.34 5.13 8.43
N ALA A 178 9.91 6.24 7.84
CA ALA A 178 8.74 6.98 8.31
C ALA A 178 8.00 7.61 7.14
N ILE A 179 6.67 7.54 7.17
CA ILE A 179 5.79 8.13 6.17
C ILE A 179 4.63 8.84 6.87
N GLY A 180 4.22 9.97 6.29
CA GLY A 180 3.04 10.71 6.71
C GLY A 180 2.18 11.04 5.49
N ALA A 181 0.86 10.93 5.65
CA ALA A 181 -0.12 11.21 4.61
C ALA A 181 -1.21 12.15 5.14
N TYR A 182 -1.64 13.07 4.28
CA TYR A 182 -2.76 13.97 4.53
C TYR A 182 -3.63 14.06 3.27
N GLY A 183 -4.94 13.91 3.44
CA GLY A 183 -5.91 13.94 2.34
C GLY A 183 -7.08 14.86 2.66
N SER A 184 -7.24 15.94 1.88
CA SER A 184 -8.29 16.93 2.12
C SER A 184 -9.67 16.54 1.57
N ALA A 185 -9.86 15.35 1.01
CA ALA A 185 -11.19 14.92 0.55
C ALA A 185 -12.04 14.38 1.73
N ALA A 186 -11.39 13.73 2.69
CA ALA A 186 -12.02 13.08 3.84
C ALA A 186 -11.34 13.47 5.16
N ASP A 187 -10.64 14.62 5.19
CA ASP A 187 -9.77 15.05 6.30
C ASP A 187 -8.85 13.93 6.83
N GLU A 188 -8.35 13.13 5.89
CA GLU A 188 -7.50 11.99 6.16
C GLU A 188 -6.19 12.45 6.75
N ARG A 189 -5.79 11.77 7.82
CA ARG A 189 -4.46 11.86 8.43
C ARG A 189 -3.97 10.46 8.74
N GLY A 190 -2.76 10.16 8.32
CA GLY A 190 -2.15 8.89 8.62
C GLY A 190 -0.63 8.97 8.59
N GLY A 191 -0.01 7.94 9.15
CA GLY A 191 1.42 7.77 9.11
C GLY A 191 1.82 6.39 9.56
N GLY A 192 3.01 5.99 9.15
CA GLY A 192 3.64 4.73 9.52
C GLY A 192 5.09 4.97 9.84
N ALA A 193 5.64 4.14 10.71
CA ALA A 193 7.07 4.10 10.97
C ALA A 193 7.51 2.67 11.18
N ALA A 194 8.73 2.37 10.75
CA ALA A 194 9.37 1.09 10.96
C ALA A 194 10.83 1.29 11.34
N VAL A 195 11.34 0.40 12.18
CA VAL A 195 12.74 0.41 12.62
C VAL A 195 13.28 -1.00 12.55
N ASP A 196 14.40 -1.17 11.83
CA ASP A 196 15.28 -2.33 11.98
C ASP A 196 16.45 -1.98 12.86
N PHE A 197 16.87 -2.91 13.71
CA PHE A 197 18.12 -2.80 14.44
C PHE A 197 18.83 -4.15 14.55
N ALA A 198 20.12 -4.14 14.28
CA ALA A 198 21.00 -5.29 14.44
C ALA A 198 21.26 -5.52 15.93
N ILE A 199 20.71 -6.59 16.48
CA ILE A 199 21.02 -7.05 17.84
C ILE A 199 22.43 -7.65 17.86
N THR A 200 22.77 -8.39 16.81
CA THR A 200 24.09 -8.98 16.57
C THR A 200 24.44 -8.82 15.08
N PRO A 201 25.67 -9.16 14.63
CA PRO A 201 26.02 -9.14 13.22
C PRO A 201 25.16 -10.05 12.32
N GLN A 202 24.34 -10.92 12.91
CA GLN A 202 23.50 -11.88 12.19
C GLN A 202 22.04 -11.85 12.65
N ILE A 203 21.68 -11.14 13.73
CA ILE A 203 20.32 -11.10 14.24
C ILE A 203 19.79 -9.67 14.12
N VAL A 204 18.71 -9.51 13.38
CA VAL A 204 18.03 -8.24 13.16
C VAL A 204 16.62 -8.31 13.74
N ALA A 205 16.23 -7.28 14.46
CA ALA A 205 14.87 -7.07 14.92
C ALA A 205 14.18 -5.99 14.10
N HIS A 206 12.88 -6.17 13.92
CA HIS A 206 11.99 -5.22 13.27
C HIS A 206 10.85 -4.84 14.21
N ILE A 207 10.48 -3.57 14.18
CA ILE A 207 9.24 -3.07 14.79
C ILE A 207 8.63 -2.07 13.81
N ASP A 208 7.35 -2.24 13.49
CA ASP A 208 6.58 -1.28 12.70
C ASP A 208 5.25 -0.95 13.37
N GLY A 209 4.71 0.20 13.01
CA GLY A 209 3.34 0.53 13.32
C GLY A 209 2.83 1.61 12.39
N SER A 210 1.52 1.65 12.23
CA SER A 210 0.86 2.68 11.46
C SER A 210 -0.48 3.06 12.08
N TYR A 211 -0.94 4.24 11.70
CA TYR A 211 -2.25 4.74 12.05
C TYR A 211 -2.79 5.55 10.88
N ARG A 212 -4.03 5.30 10.49
CA ARG A 212 -4.77 6.12 9.52
C ARG A 212 -6.16 6.39 10.06
N LYS A 213 -6.61 7.64 9.90
CA LYS A 213 -7.98 8.04 10.15
C LYS A 213 -8.47 8.95 9.05
N SER A 214 -9.66 8.68 8.54
CA SER A 214 -10.46 9.59 7.72
C SER A 214 -11.83 9.83 8.37
N ASP A 215 -12.41 10.98 8.07
CA ASP A 215 -13.82 11.28 8.35
C ASP A 215 -14.64 11.01 7.07
N ASP A 216 -15.92 11.37 7.04
CA ASP A 216 -16.77 11.11 5.89
C ASP A 216 -16.29 11.85 4.62
N LEU A 217 -16.25 11.13 3.50
CA LEU A 217 -15.75 11.60 2.22
C LEU A 217 -16.63 12.73 1.67
N ARG A 218 -16.01 13.86 1.32
CA ARG A 218 -16.69 14.94 0.60
C ARG A 218 -16.94 14.55 -0.85
N VAL A 219 -18.19 14.70 -1.28
CA VAL A 219 -18.62 14.44 -2.66
C VAL A 219 -19.18 15.70 -3.31
N GLY A 220 -18.98 15.81 -4.63
CA GLY A 220 -19.57 16.90 -5.41
C GLY A 220 -21.03 16.60 -5.74
N GLY A 221 -21.95 17.49 -5.35
CA GLY A 221 -23.37 17.35 -5.67
C GLY A 221 -24.11 16.35 -4.77
N TYR A 222 -25.09 15.65 -5.33
CA TYR A 222 -25.88 14.64 -4.62
C TYR A 222 -25.09 13.34 -4.47
N VAL A 223 -25.32 12.63 -3.37
CA VAL A 223 -24.72 11.31 -3.12
C VAL A 223 -25.22 10.28 -4.13
N LEU A 224 -26.52 10.32 -4.44
CA LEU A 224 -27.15 9.45 -5.43
C LEU A 224 -27.02 10.03 -6.83
N SER A 225 -26.82 9.15 -7.81
CA SER A 225 -26.91 9.50 -9.23
C SER A 225 -28.34 9.93 -9.60
N ASP A 226 -28.51 10.66 -10.70
CA ASP A 226 -29.82 11.17 -11.10
C ASP A 226 -30.92 10.09 -11.17
N PRO A 227 -30.68 8.88 -11.73
CA PRO A 227 -31.69 7.81 -11.74
C PRO A 227 -32.05 7.30 -10.34
N LEU A 228 -31.05 7.02 -9.49
CA LEU A 228 -31.27 6.52 -8.13
C LEU A 228 -31.94 7.58 -7.24
N ARG A 229 -31.62 8.85 -7.47
CA ARG A 229 -32.26 9.97 -6.79
C ARG A 229 -33.73 10.11 -7.21
N ALA A 230 -34.03 9.96 -8.50
CA ALA A 230 -35.40 10.00 -9.00
C ALA A 230 -36.24 8.85 -8.41
N GLU A 231 -35.68 7.66 -8.33
CA GLU A 231 -36.30 6.50 -7.66
C GLU A 231 -36.61 6.78 -6.19
N GLN A 232 -35.67 7.36 -5.42
CA GLN A 232 -35.94 7.73 -4.02
C GLN A 232 -37.02 8.81 -3.86
N LEU A 233 -37.15 9.73 -4.83
CA LEU A 233 -38.22 10.73 -4.82
C LEU A 233 -39.58 10.14 -5.16
N GLU A 234 -39.62 9.12 -6.02
CA GLU A 234 -40.83 8.36 -6.34
C GLU A 234 -41.30 7.55 -5.13
N ILE A 235 -40.40 6.82 -4.47
CA ILE A 235 -40.68 6.12 -3.20
C ILE A 235 -41.23 7.10 -2.16
N ALA A 236 -40.59 8.26 -2.01
CA ALA A 236 -41.07 9.28 -1.06
C ALA A 236 -42.50 9.77 -1.36
N ALA A 237 -42.89 9.85 -2.64
CA ALA A 237 -44.23 10.25 -3.04
C ALA A 237 -45.26 9.15 -2.80
N GLU A 238 -44.91 7.89 -3.12
CA GLU A 238 -45.76 6.72 -2.90
C GLU A 238 -46.05 6.51 -1.40
N GLU A 239 -45.02 6.48 -0.56
CA GLU A 239 -45.18 6.30 0.90
C GLU A 239 -46.01 7.44 1.53
N ALA A 240 -45.87 8.67 1.01
CA ALA A 240 -46.68 9.80 1.46
C ALA A 240 -48.17 9.65 1.10
N ASP A 241 -48.47 9.14 -0.09
CA ASP A 241 -49.84 8.86 -0.56
C ASP A 241 -50.48 7.69 0.21
N GLU A 242 -49.69 6.71 0.65
CA GLU A 242 -50.12 5.60 1.51
C GLU A 242 -50.29 5.99 2.99
N GLY A 243 -49.78 7.16 3.38
CA GLY A 243 -49.85 7.68 4.74
C GLY A 243 -48.69 7.27 5.66
N HIS A 244 -47.65 6.64 5.11
CA HIS A 244 -46.39 6.29 5.76
C HIS A 244 -45.43 7.49 5.76
N LEU A 245 -45.75 8.48 6.60
CA LEU A 245 -45.05 9.78 6.57
C LEU A 245 -43.58 9.70 7.02
N ASP A 246 -43.22 8.74 7.87
CA ASP A 246 -41.86 8.57 8.37
C ASP A 246 -40.97 7.98 7.26
N GLU A 247 -41.43 6.94 6.59
CA GLU A 247 -40.78 6.30 5.44
C GLU A 247 -40.62 7.27 4.27
N ALA A 248 -41.66 8.07 3.98
CA ALA A 248 -41.61 9.13 2.99
C ALA A 248 -40.52 10.18 3.32
N ALA A 249 -40.39 10.56 4.59
CA ALA A 249 -39.38 11.50 5.05
C ALA A 249 -37.96 10.92 4.91
N GLU A 250 -37.77 9.63 5.25
CA GLU A 250 -36.48 8.94 5.10
C GLU A 250 -36.04 8.84 3.63
N ALA A 251 -36.95 8.46 2.72
CA ALA A 251 -36.67 8.40 1.30
C ALA A 251 -36.32 9.79 0.72
N LEU A 252 -37.03 10.83 1.15
CA LEU A 252 -36.75 12.20 0.77
C LEU A 252 -35.42 12.71 1.35
N GLU A 253 -35.05 12.31 2.56
CA GLU A 253 -33.73 12.60 3.13
C GLU A 253 -32.64 11.96 2.28
N ASN A 254 -32.75 10.65 2.00
CA ASN A 254 -31.80 9.89 1.17
C ASN A 254 -31.62 10.53 -0.21
N ALA A 255 -32.72 10.91 -0.88
CA ALA A 255 -32.69 11.60 -2.17
C ALA A 255 -31.97 12.95 -2.14
N ASN A 256 -32.03 13.66 -1.00
CA ASN A 256 -31.49 15.00 -0.86
C ASN A 256 -30.11 15.07 -0.17
N ARG A 257 -29.54 13.92 0.19
CA ARG A 257 -28.16 13.84 0.70
C ARG A 257 -27.16 14.37 -0.33
N ARG A 258 -26.32 15.30 0.11
CA ARG A 258 -25.35 16.00 -0.73
C ARG A 258 -24.12 16.42 0.05
N GLY A 259 -23.00 16.57 -0.63
CA GLY A 259 -21.76 17.15 -0.08
C GLY A 259 -20.90 16.19 0.76
N LEU A 260 -21.50 15.21 1.43
CA LEU A 260 -20.80 14.19 2.23
C LEU A 260 -21.41 12.82 1.99
N LEU A 261 -20.56 11.81 1.87
CA LEU A 261 -20.95 10.40 1.85
C LEU A 261 -21.00 9.88 3.30
N PRO A 262 -22.18 9.64 3.89
CA PRO A 262 -22.28 9.22 5.28
C PRO A 262 -21.65 7.83 5.50
N ASN A 263 -21.12 7.59 6.70
CA ASN A 263 -20.54 6.31 7.11
C ASN A 263 -19.39 5.83 6.20
N SER A 264 -18.62 6.76 5.66
CA SER A 264 -17.45 6.46 4.82
C SER A 264 -16.12 6.72 5.52
N GLY A 265 -16.14 7.32 6.71
CA GLY A 265 -14.94 7.48 7.53
C GLY A 265 -14.33 6.15 7.95
N THR A 266 -13.01 6.08 7.93
CA THR A 266 -12.23 4.87 8.24
C THR A 266 -11.23 5.12 9.36
N ARG A 267 -10.87 4.04 10.07
CA ARG A 267 -9.76 4.07 11.02
C ARG A 267 -9.03 2.73 10.99
N THR A 268 -7.73 2.79 10.77
CA THR A 268 -6.84 1.63 10.76
C THR A 268 -5.67 1.91 11.69
N TYR A 269 -5.21 0.87 12.38
CA TYR A 269 -3.98 0.92 13.14
C TYR A 269 -3.30 -0.44 13.02
N THR A 270 -1.98 -0.42 12.91
CA THR A 270 -1.20 -1.66 12.90
C THR A 270 -0.06 -1.56 13.89
N LEU A 271 0.32 -2.72 14.42
CA LEU A 271 1.53 -2.89 15.18
C LEU A 271 2.13 -4.23 14.80
N GLY A 272 3.38 -4.23 14.37
CA GLY A 272 4.07 -5.45 13.98
C GLY A 272 5.49 -5.48 14.54
N GLY A 273 6.04 -6.69 14.53
CA GLY A 273 7.43 -6.89 14.82
C GLY A 273 7.89 -8.28 14.43
N GLY A 274 9.20 -8.44 14.36
CA GLY A 274 9.80 -9.72 14.04
C GLY A 274 11.29 -9.77 14.30
N LEU A 275 11.83 -10.97 14.14
CA LEU A 275 13.25 -11.28 14.29
C LEU A 275 13.69 -12.14 13.12
N ALA A 276 14.87 -11.85 12.58
CA ALA A 276 15.51 -12.66 11.56
C ALA A 276 16.97 -12.95 11.93
N LEU A 277 17.38 -14.21 11.73
CA LEU A 277 18.76 -14.66 11.64
C LEU A 277 19.18 -14.60 10.17
N ILE A 278 20.26 -13.87 9.87
CA ILE A 278 20.77 -13.60 8.53
C ILE A 278 22.23 -14.01 8.49
N ASN A 279 22.59 -14.88 7.57
CA ASN A 279 23.95 -15.34 7.33
C ASN A 279 24.19 -15.56 5.83
N ASP A 280 25.41 -15.97 5.46
CA ASP A 280 25.79 -16.23 4.07
C ASP A 280 24.97 -17.34 3.40
N GLY A 281 24.32 -18.20 4.20
CA GLY A 281 23.46 -19.28 3.74
C GLY A 281 21.97 -18.91 3.62
N GLY A 282 21.59 -17.67 3.93
CA GLY A 282 20.24 -17.15 3.81
C GLY A 282 19.69 -16.52 5.09
N SER A 283 18.37 -16.38 5.14
CA SER A 283 17.65 -15.79 6.28
C SER A 283 16.55 -16.71 6.82
N LEU A 284 16.42 -16.79 8.14
CA LEU A 284 15.31 -17.45 8.83
C LEU A 284 14.74 -16.48 9.85
N GLY A 285 13.43 -16.27 9.87
CA GLY A 285 12.82 -15.39 10.84
C GLY A 285 11.37 -15.72 11.16
N PHE A 286 10.82 -14.95 12.09
CA PHE A 286 9.43 -14.99 12.45
C PHE A 286 8.92 -13.56 12.65
N SER A 287 7.66 -13.33 12.32
CA SER A 287 6.98 -12.07 12.54
C SER A 287 5.62 -12.30 13.19
N ALA A 288 5.14 -11.28 13.90
CA ALA A 288 3.78 -11.20 14.39
C ALA A 288 3.28 -9.79 14.15
N GLY A 289 2.01 -9.68 13.76
CA GLY A 289 1.35 -8.42 13.48
C GLY A 289 -0.03 -8.38 14.10
N TYR A 290 -0.46 -7.18 14.45
CA TYR A 290 -1.80 -6.84 14.85
C TYR A 290 -2.32 -5.74 13.94
N MET A 291 -3.60 -5.85 13.56
CA MET A 291 -4.35 -4.93 12.71
C MET A 291 -5.78 -4.80 13.24
#